data_AF-A0A1K1URI2-F1
#
_entry.id   AF-A0A1K1URI2-F1
#
_cell.length_a   1.000
_cell.length_b   1.000
_cell.length_c   1.000
_cell.angle_alpha   90.00
_cell.angle_beta   90.00
_cell.angle_gamma   90.00
#
_symmetry.space_group_name_H-M   'P 1'
#
loop_
_entity.id
_entity.type
_entity.pdbx_description
1 polymer ?
#
loop_
_entity_poly.entity_id
_entity_poly.type
_entity_poly.pdbx_seq_one_letter_code
_entity_poly.pdbx_strand_id
1 'polypeptide(L)'
;MRRAISITVLSALAGLAQAQDNDSFNCSDFLTYGTDVDATRKAFKQSPEAMAWNWFVCLNQSDARGYNRQWESFKPSDQVYLANGANPGSYDSRMRLPDEVIRQANALGLNSNRVLHNLNATQQVDGLSLEMGGAAVPDTQEGHVVRFQLLMGQDTYNYIVKNNVYNMNGQDALSSSLNFPATAWELKAAWLWIGADMAYKKRLESDGYYVAQAYYPVGTGYRVGYAALSGLHVVNKLTSSWVWTTFENVNNSKYTVTKGQPSAPMKNQTGPTSAAIPVNTQFQASQPGLSKYELIGVEYQRITQVLANSQLESAFQDTSSCLACHDTAAYSKNSGYFNFAIPTQGGLTYPTTPLSEKDFTGYNKLDFVWSLKRAQWQR
;
A
#
# COMPACT_ATOMS: atom_id res chain seq x y z
N MET A 1 -44.54 16.34 -40.55
CA MET A 1 -44.10 14.99 -40.13
C MET A 1 -42.89 15.18 -39.22
N ARG A 2 -43.00 14.84 -37.92
CA ARG A 2 -42.26 13.74 -37.23
C ARG A 2 -40.73 14.00 -37.19
N ARG A 3 -40.04 14.11 -36.05
CA ARG A 3 -40.27 13.77 -34.64
C ARG A 3 -39.43 14.71 -33.76
N ALA A 4 -40.01 15.19 -32.66
CA ALA A 4 -39.25 15.76 -31.55
C ALA A 4 -38.63 14.59 -30.74
N ILE A 5 -37.32 14.62 -30.56
CA ILE A 5 -36.60 13.68 -29.69
C ILE A 5 -36.89 14.13 -28.26
N SER A 6 -37.52 13.27 -27.47
CA SER A 6 -37.87 13.55 -26.07
C SER A 6 -36.60 13.64 -25.22
N ILE A 7 -36.41 14.82 -24.62
CA ILE A 7 -35.42 15.07 -23.57
C ILE A 7 -35.93 14.38 -22.30
N THR A 8 -35.74 13.07 -22.20
CA THR A 8 -36.11 12.31 -20.99
C THR A 8 -35.13 11.18 -20.70
N VAL A 9 -33.92 11.25 -21.28
CA VAL A 9 -32.81 10.31 -21.02
C VAL A 9 -31.53 11.08 -20.69
N LEU A 10 -31.64 12.13 -19.87
CA LEU A 10 -30.48 12.79 -19.25
C LEU A 10 -30.63 12.96 -17.72
N SER A 11 -31.77 12.56 -17.15
CA SER A 11 -32.07 12.73 -15.73
C SER A 11 -31.81 11.49 -14.86
N ALA A 12 -31.32 10.39 -15.45
CA ALA A 12 -31.01 9.15 -14.71
C ALA A 12 -29.52 8.92 -14.41
N LEU A 13 -28.62 9.76 -14.93
CA LEU A 13 -27.17 9.69 -14.66
C LEU A 13 -26.66 10.75 -13.69
N ALA A 14 -27.54 11.64 -13.21
CA ALA A 14 -27.21 12.69 -12.24
C ALA A 14 -27.52 12.30 -10.78
N GLY A 15 -27.84 11.03 -10.51
CA GLY A 15 -28.29 10.55 -9.20
C GLY A 15 -27.20 9.98 -8.28
N LEU A 16 -25.93 9.99 -8.68
CA LEU A 16 -24.81 9.46 -7.86
C LEU A 16 -23.72 10.49 -7.53
N ALA A 17 -23.88 11.73 -7.99
CA ALA A 17 -23.10 12.85 -7.47
C ALA A 17 -23.90 13.52 -6.36
N GLN A 18 -23.99 12.89 -5.18
CA GLN A 18 -24.10 13.73 -3.99
C GLN A 18 -22.81 14.54 -3.96
N ALA A 19 -22.91 15.79 -4.42
CA ALA A 19 -21.93 16.81 -4.09
C ALA A 19 -21.82 16.78 -2.56
N GLN A 20 -20.74 16.17 -2.06
CA GLN A 20 -20.24 16.56 -0.76
C GLN A 20 -19.98 18.06 -0.90
N ASP A 21 -20.77 18.84 -0.18
CA ASP A 21 -20.55 20.26 -0.01
C ASP A 21 -19.07 20.52 0.28
N ASN A 22 -18.64 21.71 -0.11
CA ASN A 22 -17.27 22.23 -0.10
C ASN A 22 -16.58 22.27 1.29
N ASP A 23 -17.08 21.54 2.27
CA ASP A 23 -16.46 21.34 3.57
C ASP A 23 -15.32 20.33 3.42
N SER A 24 -14.09 20.82 3.52
CA SER A 24 -12.88 20.00 3.53
C SER A 24 -13.02 18.85 4.54
N PHE A 25 -12.84 17.61 4.09
CA PHE A 25 -12.82 16.45 4.97
C PHE A 25 -11.84 16.66 6.13
N ASN A 26 -12.29 16.41 7.36
CA ASN A 26 -11.50 16.66 8.54
C ASN A 26 -10.44 15.56 8.75
N CYS A 27 -9.16 15.93 8.64
CA CYS A 27 -8.03 15.02 8.81
C CYS A 27 -7.48 14.90 10.24
N SER A 28 -8.03 15.60 11.24
CA SER A 28 -7.46 15.58 12.61
C SER A 28 -7.45 14.18 13.24
N ASP A 29 -8.54 13.43 13.11
CA ASP A 29 -8.73 12.13 13.77
C ASP A 29 -9.09 11.01 12.78
N PHE A 30 -8.65 11.13 11.52
CA PHE A 30 -9.08 10.19 10.47
C PHE A 30 -8.60 8.75 10.72
N LEU A 31 -7.44 8.56 11.37
CA LEU A 31 -6.90 7.24 11.72
C LEU A 31 -7.74 6.53 12.78
N THR A 32 -8.45 7.29 13.61
CA THR A 32 -9.37 6.76 14.63
C THR A 32 -10.84 6.88 14.21
N TYR A 33 -11.10 7.36 12.97
CA TYR A 33 -12.43 7.60 12.40
C TYR A 33 -13.27 8.63 13.17
N GLY A 34 -12.62 9.63 13.77
CA GLY A 34 -13.27 10.68 14.54
C GLY A 34 -13.91 10.19 15.84
N THR A 35 -14.90 10.93 16.33
CA THR A 35 -15.61 10.63 17.59
C THR A 35 -16.73 9.59 17.43
N ASP A 36 -17.15 9.30 16.20
CA ASP A 36 -18.23 8.35 15.88
C ASP A 36 -17.83 7.47 14.68
N VAL A 37 -17.31 6.28 14.99
CA VAL A 37 -16.92 5.29 13.98
C VAL A 37 -18.12 4.77 13.17
N ASP A 38 -19.33 4.75 13.73
CA ASP A 38 -20.52 4.25 13.04
C ASP A 38 -21.03 5.28 12.03
N ALA A 39 -20.94 6.57 12.35
CA ALA A 39 -21.13 7.64 11.37
C ALA A 39 -20.11 7.53 10.22
N THR A 40 -18.83 7.31 10.53
CA THR A 40 -17.80 7.10 9.50
C THR A 40 -18.08 5.87 8.64
N ARG A 41 -18.51 4.75 9.22
CA ARG A 41 -18.95 3.55 8.48
C ARG A 41 -20.13 3.83 7.57
N LYS A 42 -21.10 4.62 8.04
CA LYS A 42 -22.27 5.00 7.24
C LYS A 42 -21.86 5.86 6.05
N ALA A 43 -21.01 6.87 6.26
CA ALA A 43 -20.47 7.71 5.20
C ALA A 43 -19.65 6.90 4.19
N PHE A 44 -18.77 6.00 4.67
CA PHE A 44 -18.01 5.10 3.81
C PHE A 44 -18.92 4.24 2.93
N LYS A 45 -19.99 3.65 3.48
CA LYS A 45 -20.94 2.83 2.70
C LYS A 45 -21.70 3.62 1.64
N GLN A 46 -21.85 4.94 1.80
CA GLN A 46 -22.49 5.81 0.82
C GLN A 46 -21.56 6.14 -0.34
N SER A 47 -20.26 6.33 -0.08
CA SER A 47 -19.27 6.64 -1.11
C SER A 47 -17.88 6.10 -0.73
N PRO A 48 -17.61 4.80 -0.98
CA PRO A 48 -16.34 4.17 -0.62
C PRO A 48 -15.13 4.83 -1.28
N GLU A 49 -15.25 5.17 -2.56
CA GLU A 49 -14.18 5.77 -3.36
C GLU A 49 -13.86 7.19 -2.91
N ALA A 50 -14.86 8.01 -2.58
CA ALA A 50 -14.63 9.35 -2.04
C ALA A 50 -14.00 9.29 -0.65
N MET A 51 -14.43 8.36 0.20
CA MET A 51 -13.82 8.16 1.51
C MET A 51 -12.36 7.67 1.39
N ALA A 52 -12.08 6.75 0.46
CA ALA A 52 -10.72 6.31 0.15
C ALA A 52 -9.81 7.47 -0.26
N TRP A 53 -10.31 8.35 -1.13
CA TRP A 53 -9.61 9.57 -1.53
C TRP A 53 -9.40 10.54 -0.37
N ASN A 54 -10.41 10.75 0.47
CA ASN A 54 -10.29 11.58 1.68
C ASN A 54 -9.17 11.07 2.59
N TRP A 55 -9.09 9.76 2.83
CA TRP A 55 -7.98 9.17 3.59
C TRP A 55 -6.64 9.32 2.89
N PHE A 56 -6.58 9.13 1.57
CA PHE A 56 -5.33 9.31 0.81
C PHE A 56 -4.84 10.77 0.87
N VAL A 57 -5.75 11.75 0.81
CA VAL A 57 -5.45 13.16 1.02
C VAL A 57 -4.90 13.39 2.43
N CYS A 58 -5.58 12.89 3.48
CA CYS A 58 -5.12 13.04 4.86
C CYS A 58 -3.75 12.38 5.11
N LEU A 59 -3.53 11.17 4.60
CA LEU A 59 -2.25 10.48 4.67
C LEU A 59 -1.11 11.30 4.05
N ASN A 60 -1.42 12.05 2.98
CA ASN A 60 -0.46 12.90 2.27
C ASN A 60 -0.48 14.38 2.70
N GLN A 61 -1.18 14.74 3.78
CA GLN A 61 -0.94 16.02 4.43
C GLN A 61 0.44 16.05 5.07
N SER A 62 1.02 17.23 5.22
CA SER A 62 2.26 17.40 5.98
C SER A 62 2.04 16.98 7.44
N ASP A 63 3.07 16.39 8.04
CA ASP A 63 3.14 16.14 9.47
C ASP A 63 3.17 17.47 10.25
N ALA A 64 3.01 17.40 11.57
CA ALA A 64 2.98 18.59 12.43
C ALA A 64 4.25 19.47 12.33
N ARG A 65 5.37 18.92 11.84
CA ARG A 65 6.64 19.63 11.66
C ARG A 65 6.85 20.14 10.24
N GLY A 66 6.01 19.73 9.28
CA GLY A 66 6.12 20.11 7.87
C GLY A 66 7.20 19.37 7.09
N TYR A 67 7.80 18.30 7.62
CA TYR A 67 8.94 17.63 6.97
C TYR A 67 8.54 16.40 6.17
N ASN A 68 7.56 15.66 6.66
CA ASN A 68 7.12 14.40 6.08
C ASN A 68 5.60 14.44 5.84
N ARG A 69 5.09 13.43 5.14
CA ARG A 69 3.67 13.11 5.05
C ARG A 69 3.24 12.37 6.31
N GLN A 70 1.96 12.49 6.69
CA GLN A 70 1.42 11.79 7.87
C GLN A 70 1.76 10.30 7.85
N TRP A 71 1.62 9.65 6.68
CA TRP A 71 1.90 8.22 6.54
C TRP A 71 3.39 7.84 6.70
N GLU A 72 4.33 8.74 6.41
CA GLU A 72 5.78 8.48 6.55
C GLU A 72 6.19 8.30 8.02
N SER A 73 5.34 8.74 8.95
CA SER A 73 5.54 8.54 10.39
C SER A 73 5.18 7.13 10.87
N PHE A 74 4.50 6.32 10.05
CA PHE A 74 4.09 4.96 10.42
C PHE A 74 5.31 4.09 10.73
N LYS A 75 5.14 3.13 11.65
CA LYS A 75 6.23 2.24 12.05
C LYS A 75 6.54 1.28 10.89
N PRO A 76 7.77 1.28 10.34
CA PRO A 76 8.11 0.37 9.24
C PRO A 76 8.30 -1.05 9.78
N SER A 77 7.89 -2.05 9.00
CA SER A 77 7.84 -3.45 9.45
C SER A 77 9.21 -4.03 9.88
N ASP A 78 10.32 -3.54 9.34
CA ASP A 78 11.67 -3.93 9.73
C ASP A 78 12.06 -3.43 11.14
N GLN A 79 11.28 -2.51 11.71
CA GLN A 79 11.39 -2.06 13.10
C GLN A 79 10.32 -2.69 14.02
N VAL A 80 9.52 -3.63 13.51
CA VAL A 80 8.51 -4.38 14.27
C VAL A 80 8.95 -5.83 14.41
N TYR A 81 9.32 -6.44 13.28
CA TYR A 81 9.78 -7.83 13.22
C TYR A 81 11.30 -7.86 13.27
N LEU A 82 11.83 -7.66 14.47
CA LEU A 82 13.27 -7.54 14.69
C LEU A 82 14.00 -8.89 14.56
N ALA A 83 15.31 -8.80 14.29
CA ALA A 83 16.19 -9.95 14.30
C ALA A 83 16.09 -10.72 15.64
N ASN A 84 16.16 -12.05 15.56
CA ASN A 84 16.01 -12.95 16.73
C ASN A 84 14.72 -12.73 17.52
N GLY A 85 13.64 -12.29 16.87
CA GLY A 85 12.33 -12.13 17.51
C GLY A 85 12.31 -11.13 18.67
N ALA A 86 13.25 -10.18 18.69
CA ALA A 86 13.40 -9.22 19.78
C ALA A 86 12.18 -8.31 19.92
N ASN A 87 11.92 -7.86 21.16
CA ASN A 87 10.85 -6.91 21.43
C ASN A 87 11.13 -5.56 20.72
N PRO A 88 10.19 -5.06 19.89
CA PRO A 88 10.38 -3.84 19.11
C PRO A 88 10.27 -2.53 19.90
N GLY A 89 10.07 -2.60 21.22
CA GLY A 89 10.01 -1.43 22.11
C GLY A 89 8.66 -0.70 22.04
N SER A 90 8.71 0.63 22.01
CA SER A 90 7.52 1.48 21.85
C SER A 90 7.28 1.85 20.38
N TYR A 91 6.06 2.28 20.06
CA TYR A 91 5.70 2.72 18.72
C TYR A 91 6.60 3.87 18.24
N ASP A 92 6.89 4.85 19.11
CA ASP A 92 7.69 6.03 18.76
C ASP A 92 9.19 5.77 18.71
N SER A 93 9.66 4.66 19.27
CA SER A 93 11.07 4.28 19.15
C SER A 93 11.42 4.06 17.68
N ARG A 94 12.55 4.62 17.24
CA ARG A 94 13.09 4.43 15.90
C ARG A 94 14.47 3.79 16.01
N MET A 95 14.75 2.81 15.15
CA MET A 95 16.11 2.26 15.06
C MET A 95 17.07 3.35 14.56
N ARG A 96 18.27 3.39 15.14
CA ARG A 96 19.34 4.27 14.67
C ARG A 96 19.71 3.87 13.23
N LEU A 97 19.82 4.85 12.34
CA LEU A 97 20.33 4.60 10.99
C LEU A 97 21.77 4.06 11.07
N PRO A 98 22.20 3.17 10.16
CA PRO A 98 23.60 2.76 10.06
C PRO A 98 24.52 3.97 9.87
N ASP A 99 25.71 3.96 10.48
CA ASP A 99 26.65 5.09 10.40
C ASP A 99 27.04 5.44 8.97
N GLU A 100 27.16 4.42 8.11
CA GLU A 100 27.42 4.63 6.68
C GLU A 100 26.28 5.36 5.97
N VAL A 101 25.02 5.06 6.35
CA VAL A 101 23.86 5.76 5.79
C VAL A 101 23.88 7.23 6.20
N ILE A 102 24.18 7.53 7.47
CA ILE A 102 24.30 8.90 7.98
C ILE A 102 25.41 9.66 7.24
N ARG A 103 26.59 9.04 7.08
CA ARG A 103 27.72 9.66 6.35
C ARG A 103 27.35 9.99 4.90
N GLN A 104 26.79 9.02 4.16
CA GLN A 104 26.38 9.24 2.78
C GLN A 104 25.26 10.29 2.67
N ALA A 105 24.27 10.26 3.56
CA ALA A 105 23.19 11.25 3.57
C ALA A 105 23.72 12.68 3.76
N ASN A 106 24.66 12.87 4.70
CA ASN A 106 25.32 14.16 4.92
C ASN A 106 26.13 14.59 3.70
N ALA A 107 26.89 13.68 3.07
CA ALA A 107 27.67 13.98 1.87
C ALA A 107 26.79 14.38 0.67
N LEU A 108 25.58 13.83 0.58
CA LEU A 108 24.58 14.17 -0.43
C LEU A 108 23.76 15.42 -0.10
N GLY A 109 23.95 16.02 1.09
CA GLY A 109 23.16 17.17 1.55
C GLY A 109 21.68 16.84 1.76
N LEU A 110 21.36 15.59 2.11
CA LEU A 110 19.99 15.20 2.43
C LEU A 110 19.50 15.93 3.70
N ASN A 111 18.22 16.28 3.73
CA ASN A 111 17.61 16.97 4.85
C ASN A 111 17.53 16.04 6.08
N SER A 112 18.27 16.37 7.13
CA SER A 112 18.34 15.61 8.38
C SER A 112 17.04 15.57 9.18
N ASN A 113 16.08 16.46 8.88
CA ASN A 113 14.77 16.50 9.53
C ASN A 113 13.74 15.60 8.83
N ARG A 114 14.04 15.11 7.63
CA ARG A 114 13.17 14.18 6.89
C ARG A 114 13.53 12.73 7.21
N VAL A 115 12.52 11.87 7.19
CA VAL A 115 12.71 10.42 7.31
C VAL A 115 13.57 9.90 6.15
N LEU A 116 14.48 8.98 6.46
CA LEU A 116 15.15 8.15 5.46
C LEU A 116 14.49 6.77 5.46
N HIS A 117 13.76 6.46 4.40
CA HIS A 117 13.03 5.21 4.25
C HIS A 117 13.97 4.03 3.98
N ASN A 118 13.84 2.95 4.73
CA ASN A 118 14.52 1.68 4.46
C ASN A 118 13.76 0.89 3.39
N LEU A 119 14.30 0.84 2.18
CA LEU A 119 13.68 0.21 1.01
C LEU A 119 14.33 -1.15 0.70
N ASN A 120 14.47 -2.00 1.71
CA ASN A 120 15.17 -3.28 1.60
C ASN A 120 14.43 -4.36 0.81
N ALA A 121 13.10 -4.25 0.63
CA ALA A 121 12.31 -5.27 -0.06
C ALA A 121 12.20 -5.01 -1.56
N THR A 122 12.29 -6.08 -2.36
CA THR A 122 12.27 -6.03 -3.83
C THR A 122 11.33 -7.05 -4.48
N GLN A 123 10.74 -7.93 -3.66
CA GLN A 123 9.91 -9.03 -4.13
C GLN A 123 8.43 -8.72 -3.91
N GLN A 124 7.62 -9.11 -4.89
CA GLN A 124 6.17 -9.17 -4.80
C GLN A 124 5.73 -10.52 -4.22
N VAL A 125 4.41 -10.73 -4.09
CA VAL A 125 3.88 -11.96 -3.45
C VAL A 125 4.21 -13.23 -4.24
N ASP A 126 4.41 -13.10 -5.56
CA ASP A 126 4.84 -14.16 -6.48
C ASP A 126 6.34 -14.45 -6.45
N GLY A 127 7.11 -13.71 -5.62
CA GLY A 127 8.56 -13.81 -5.56
C GLY A 127 9.28 -13.09 -6.69
N LEU A 128 8.57 -12.45 -7.63
CA LEU A 128 9.16 -11.71 -8.73
C LEU A 128 9.39 -10.24 -8.36
N SER A 129 10.48 -9.67 -8.86
CA SER A 129 10.68 -8.22 -8.90
C SER A 129 9.94 -7.59 -10.08
N LEU A 130 9.64 -6.30 -9.97
CA LEU A 130 9.29 -5.43 -11.10
C LEU A 130 10.53 -4.59 -11.45
N GLU A 131 10.80 -4.40 -12.73
CA GLU A 131 11.97 -3.68 -13.21
C GLU A 131 11.59 -2.28 -13.69
N MET A 132 12.48 -1.33 -13.39
CA MET A 132 12.46 -0.01 -14.00
C MET A 132 12.99 -0.12 -15.43
N GLY A 133 12.30 0.54 -16.36
CA GLY A 133 12.68 0.58 -17.76
C GLY A 133 11.73 1.46 -18.57
N GLY A 134 12.01 1.59 -19.86
CA GLY A 134 11.28 2.47 -20.77
C GLY A 134 11.97 3.82 -20.99
N ALA A 135 11.53 4.54 -22.02
CA ALA A 135 12.26 5.70 -22.56
C ALA A 135 12.44 6.88 -21.59
N ALA A 136 11.71 6.91 -20.47
CA ALA A 136 11.84 7.96 -19.46
C ALA A 136 12.88 7.63 -18.37
N VAL A 137 13.34 6.38 -18.28
CA VAL A 137 14.33 5.89 -17.31
C VAL A 137 15.75 6.11 -17.88
N PRO A 138 16.67 6.74 -17.13
CA PRO A 138 18.06 6.83 -17.54
C PRO A 138 18.72 5.45 -17.66
N ASP A 139 19.67 5.27 -18.58
CA ASP A 139 20.40 4.00 -18.78
C ASP A 139 21.01 3.47 -17.47
N THR A 140 21.48 4.37 -16.59
CA THR A 140 22.04 4.01 -15.28
C THR A 140 21.02 3.47 -14.28
N GLN A 141 19.72 3.60 -14.57
CA GLN A 141 18.61 3.12 -13.74
C GLN A 141 17.85 1.97 -14.42
N GLU A 142 18.13 1.65 -15.69
CA GLU A 142 17.45 0.57 -16.40
C GLU A 142 17.77 -0.79 -15.77
N GLY A 143 16.76 -1.65 -15.64
CA GLY A 143 16.89 -2.97 -15.00
C GLY A 143 17.00 -2.96 -13.48
N HIS A 144 17.14 -1.78 -12.84
CA HIS A 144 17.00 -1.69 -11.40
C HIS A 144 15.56 -2.02 -10.97
N VAL A 145 15.42 -2.68 -9.83
CA VAL A 145 14.11 -3.16 -9.37
C VAL A 145 13.33 -2.09 -8.59
N VAL A 146 12.01 -2.08 -8.78
CA VAL A 146 11.07 -1.37 -7.91
C VAL A 146 11.19 -1.93 -6.50
N ARG A 147 11.19 -1.04 -5.50
CA ARG A 147 11.35 -1.39 -4.09
C ARG A 147 10.06 -1.23 -3.33
N PHE A 148 9.89 -2.01 -2.27
CA PHE A 148 8.68 -2.02 -1.47
C PHE A 148 8.97 -1.70 0.00
N GLN A 149 8.00 -1.08 0.67
CA GLN A 149 8.05 -0.82 2.09
C GLN A 149 6.69 -1.09 2.72
N LEU A 150 6.68 -1.81 3.83
CA LEU A 150 5.49 -2.02 4.66
C LEU A 150 5.56 -1.12 5.89
N LEU A 151 4.49 -0.39 6.18
CA LEU A 151 4.37 0.51 7.33
C LEU A 151 3.04 0.28 8.04
N MET A 152 3.02 0.35 9.37
CA MET A 152 1.80 0.13 10.14
C MET A 152 1.52 1.27 11.11
N GLY A 153 0.24 1.55 11.29
CA GLY A 153 -0.26 2.54 12.23
C GLY A 153 -0.09 2.10 13.68
N GLN A 154 -0.28 3.04 14.60
CA GLN A 154 -0.04 2.84 16.02
C GLN A 154 -0.89 1.74 16.64
N ASP A 155 -2.19 1.68 16.31
CA ASP A 155 -3.07 0.67 16.89
C ASP A 155 -2.81 -0.75 16.35
N THR A 156 -2.37 -0.86 15.10
CA THR A 156 -1.87 -2.12 14.54
C THR A 156 -0.64 -2.60 15.32
N TYR A 157 0.35 -1.72 15.51
CA TYR A 157 1.56 -2.02 16.25
C TYR A 157 1.27 -2.38 17.72
N ASN A 158 0.46 -1.57 18.40
CA ASN A 158 0.10 -1.77 19.80
C ASN A 158 -0.58 -3.13 19.98
N TYR A 159 -1.47 -3.51 19.06
CA TYR A 159 -2.10 -4.82 19.09
C TYR A 159 -1.09 -5.96 18.89
N ILE A 160 -0.15 -5.82 17.95
CA ILE A 160 0.91 -6.80 17.72
C ILE A 160 1.78 -7.00 18.97
N VAL A 161 2.22 -5.91 19.60
CA VAL A 161 3.05 -5.96 20.81
C VAL A 161 2.27 -6.51 22.00
N LYS A 162 1.05 -6.02 22.23
CA LYS A 162 0.18 -6.47 23.34
C LYS A 162 -0.09 -7.98 23.30
N ASN A 163 -0.27 -8.54 22.11
CA ASN A 163 -0.53 -9.97 21.92
C ASN A 163 0.76 -10.80 21.74
N ASN A 164 1.94 -10.20 21.86
CA ASN A 164 3.25 -10.83 21.66
C ASN A 164 3.46 -11.46 20.27
N VAL A 165 2.70 -11.07 19.26
CA VAL A 165 2.77 -11.66 17.91
C VAL A 165 3.81 -11.00 16.99
N TYR A 166 4.67 -10.13 17.53
CA TYR A 166 5.83 -9.55 16.83
C TYR A 166 6.95 -10.58 16.56
N ASN A 167 6.92 -11.75 17.22
CA ASN A 167 7.85 -12.84 17.00
C ASN A 167 7.12 -14.18 16.79
N MET A 168 7.84 -15.19 16.30
CA MET A 168 7.24 -16.50 16.00
C MET A 168 6.83 -17.26 17.26
N ASN A 169 7.49 -17.04 18.40
CA ASN A 169 7.13 -17.71 19.65
C ASN A 169 5.71 -17.33 20.09
N GLY A 170 5.34 -16.05 19.97
CA GLY A 170 3.98 -15.61 20.26
C GLY A 170 2.95 -16.09 19.23
N GLN A 171 3.30 -16.16 17.95
CA GLN A 171 2.41 -16.71 16.92
C GLN A 171 2.21 -18.23 17.09
N ASP A 172 3.25 -18.98 17.46
CA ASP A 172 3.19 -20.42 17.79
C ASP A 172 2.32 -20.71 19.03
N ALA A 173 2.26 -19.76 19.95
CA ALA A 173 1.46 -19.84 21.17
C ALA A 173 -0.01 -19.44 20.99
N LEU A 174 -0.45 -19.04 19.78
CA LEU A 174 -1.84 -18.64 19.55
C LEU A 174 -2.80 -19.81 19.78
N SER A 175 -3.79 -19.58 20.65
CA SER A 175 -4.91 -20.50 20.90
C SER A 175 -6.18 -20.11 20.16
N SER A 176 -6.21 -18.95 19.51
CA SER A 176 -7.35 -18.43 18.77
C SER A 176 -6.90 -17.46 17.69
N SER A 177 -7.76 -17.23 16.70
CA SER A 177 -7.61 -16.18 15.70
C SER A 177 -7.41 -14.78 16.32
N LEU A 178 -6.60 -13.97 15.67
CA LEU A 178 -6.44 -12.55 15.98
C LEU A 178 -7.64 -11.74 15.46
N ASN A 179 -7.90 -10.63 16.16
CA ASN A 179 -8.94 -9.67 15.81
C ASN A 179 -8.42 -8.27 16.14
N PHE A 180 -7.79 -7.61 15.16
CA PHE A 180 -7.23 -6.27 15.32
C PHE A 180 -8.31 -5.24 15.67
N PRO A 181 -7.95 -4.11 16.31
CA PRO A 181 -8.90 -3.03 16.59
C PRO A 181 -9.41 -2.39 15.29
N ALA A 182 -10.60 -1.78 15.33
CA ALA A 182 -11.18 -1.12 14.15
C ALA A 182 -10.25 -0.05 13.56
N THR A 183 -9.50 0.64 14.43
CA THR A 183 -8.52 1.68 14.12
C THR A 183 -7.16 1.14 13.67
N ALA A 184 -7.07 -0.15 13.32
CA ALA A 184 -5.87 -0.71 12.71
C ALA A 184 -5.71 -0.24 11.26
N TRP A 185 -4.49 0.18 10.91
CA TRP A 185 -4.06 0.58 9.57
C TRP A 185 -2.72 -0.06 9.21
N GLU A 186 -2.56 -0.45 7.95
CA GLU A 186 -1.29 -0.87 7.35
C GLU A 186 -1.18 -0.35 5.92
N LEU A 187 0.05 -0.11 5.48
CA LEU A 187 0.39 0.46 4.19
C LEU A 187 1.45 -0.39 3.51
N LYS A 188 1.38 -0.51 2.18
CA LYS A 188 2.46 -1.05 1.35
C LYS A 188 2.77 -0.05 0.24
N ALA A 189 3.95 0.55 0.28
CA ALA A 189 4.42 1.51 -0.71
C ALA A 189 5.34 0.83 -1.74
N ALA A 190 5.24 1.24 -3.00
CA ALA A 190 6.15 0.89 -4.10
C ALA A 190 6.96 2.12 -4.54
N TRP A 191 8.23 1.91 -4.87
CA TRP A 191 9.21 2.97 -5.05
C TRP A 191 10.10 2.76 -6.27
N LEU A 192 10.18 3.80 -7.11
CA LEU A 192 11.20 3.93 -8.15
C LEU A 192 12.47 4.49 -7.53
N TRP A 193 13.61 3.82 -7.71
CA TRP A 193 14.88 4.30 -7.18
C TRP A 193 15.43 5.44 -8.05
N ILE A 194 15.85 6.53 -7.40
CA ILE A 194 16.45 7.69 -8.09
C ILE A 194 17.94 7.80 -7.76
N GLY A 195 18.33 7.48 -6.51
CA GLY A 195 19.69 7.70 -6.04
C GLY A 195 20.01 9.20 -5.95
N ALA A 196 21.18 9.61 -6.42
CA ALA A 196 21.65 10.99 -6.38
C ALA A 196 21.40 11.76 -7.70
N ASP A 197 20.71 11.16 -8.67
CA ASP A 197 20.45 11.80 -9.97
C ASP A 197 19.37 12.88 -9.83
N MET A 198 19.82 14.13 -9.77
CA MET A 198 18.93 15.29 -9.62
C MET A 198 18.12 15.61 -10.88
N ALA A 199 18.61 15.25 -12.06
CA ALA A 199 17.87 15.44 -13.30
C ALA A 199 16.70 14.44 -13.38
N TYR A 200 16.97 13.18 -13.02
CA TYR A 200 15.94 12.15 -12.95
C TYR A 200 14.93 12.44 -11.83
N LYS A 201 15.40 12.90 -10.66
CA LYS A 201 14.53 13.40 -9.58
C LYS A 201 13.56 14.46 -10.09
N LYS A 202 14.08 15.52 -10.75
CA LYS A 202 13.25 16.62 -11.26
C LYS A 202 12.25 16.15 -12.31
N ARG A 203 12.62 15.17 -13.14
CA ARG A 203 11.72 14.55 -14.12
C ARG A 203 10.54 13.86 -13.43
N LEU A 204 10.81 13.00 -12.45
CA LEU A 204 9.76 12.32 -11.69
C LEU A 204 8.87 13.31 -10.92
N GLU A 205 9.43 14.36 -10.32
CA GLU A 205 8.63 15.41 -9.68
C GLU A 205 7.74 16.15 -10.69
N SER A 206 8.24 16.40 -11.90
CA SER A 206 7.46 17.03 -12.99
C SER A 206 6.35 16.12 -13.50
N ASP A 207 6.57 14.81 -13.48
CA ASP A 207 5.55 13.79 -13.75
C ASP A 207 4.62 13.54 -12.53
N GLY A 208 4.76 14.34 -11.47
CA GLY A 208 3.85 14.37 -10.32
C GLY A 208 4.08 13.26 -9.29
N TYR A 209 5.26 12.65 -9.27
CA TYR A 209 5.63 11.71 -8.21
C TYR A 209 5.98 12.44 -6.92
N TYR A 210 5.53 11.89 -5.79
CA TYR A 210 6.08 12.27 -4.49
C TYR A 210 7.48 11.65 -4.30
N VAL A 211 8.47 12.47 -3.95
CA VAL A 211 9.86 12.04 -3.74
C VAL A 211 10.27 12.10 -2.27
N ALA A 212 10.75 10.96 -1.77
CA ALA A 212 11.27 10.79 -0.42
C ALA A 212 12.79 10.52 -0.41
N GLN A 213 13.40 10.67 0.76
CA GLN A 213 14.78 10.24 0.99
C GLN A 213 14.77 8.78 1.42
N ALA A 214 15.71 8.00 0.91
CA ALA A 214 15.69 6.56 1.10
C ALA A 214 17.10 5.95 1.10
N TYR A 215 17.17 4.74 1.61
CA TYR A 215 18.35 3.89 1.53
C TYR A 215 17.97 2.42 1.41
N TYR A 216 18.90 1.59 0.94
CA TYR A 216 18.76 0.14 0.97
C TYR A 216 20.14 -0.55 1.03
N PRO A 217 20.21 -1.77 1.58
CA PRO A 217 21.46 -2.53 1.65
C PRO A 217 21.88 -3.08 0.28
N VAL A 218 23.19 -3.07 -0.01
CA VAL A 218 23.82 -3.69 -1.19
C VAL A 218 25.12 -4.36 -0.76
N GLY A 219 25.15 -5.70 -0.80
CA GLY A 219 26.27 -6.46 -0.25
C GLY A 219 26.46 -6.14 1.24
N THR A 220 27.66 -5.68 1.61
CA THR A 220 27.99 -5.23 2.97
C THR A 220 27.79 -3.73 3.18
N GLY A 221 27.36 -2.99 2.17
CA GLY A 221 27.19 -1.54 2.20
C GLY A 221 25.75 -1.08 1.97
N TYR A 222 25.60 0.22 1.69
CA TYR A 222 24.31 0.85 1.46
C TYR A 222 24.34 1.73 0.21
N ARG A 223 23.17 1.89 -0.40
CA ARG A 223 22.85 2.96 -1.35
C ARG A 223 21.96 3.95 -0.64
N VAL A 224 22.28 5.24 -0.74
CA VAL A 224 21.52 6.35 -0.13
C VAL A 224 21.19 7.38 -1.20
N GLY A 225 19.99 7.95 -1.15
CA GLY A 225 19.54 8.94 -2.12
C GLY A 225 18.04 9.17 -2.07
N TYR A 226 17.43 9.37 -3.22
CA TYR A 226 16.00 9.62 -3.38
C TYR A 226 15.25 8.41 -3.97
N ALA A 227 13.95 8.36 -3.72
CA ALA A 227 13.01 7.44 -4.35
C ALA A 227 11.65 8.10 -4.58
N ALA A 228 10.96 7.72 -5.66
CA ALA A 228 9.64 8.22 -6.03
C ALA A 228 8.54 7.19 -5.74
N LEU A 229 7.46 7.61 -5.07
CA LEU A 229 6.33 6.76 -4.73
C LEU A 229 5.51 6.42 -5.99
N SER A 230 5.58 5.18 -6.49
CA SER A 230 4.84 4.75 -7.68
C SER A 230 3.49 4.10 -7.38
N GLY A 231 3.31 3.56 -6.17
CA GLY A 231 2.05 2.95 -5.74
C GLY A 231 1.93 2.87 -4.23
N LEU A 232 0.69 2.86 -3.73
CA LEU A 232 0.39 2.74 -2.31
C LEU A 232 -0.86 1.90 -2.10
N HIS A 233 -0.72 0.78 -1.41
CA HIS A 233 -1.82 0.11 -0.74
C HIS A 233 -2.07 0.73 0.62
N VAL A 234 -3.35 0.93 0.91
CA VAL A 234 -3.85 1.34 2.22
C VAL A 234 -4.89 0.31 2.65
N VAL A 235 -4.67 -0.32 3.79
CA VAL A 235 -5.61 -1.27 4.38
C VAL A 235 -5.96 -0.85 5.80
N ASN A 236 -7.25 -0.83 6.13
CA ASN A 236 -7.74 -0.45 7.46
C ASN A 236 -8.94 -1.28 7.91
N LYS A 237 -9.17 -1.34 9.22
CA LYS A 237 -10.22 -2.18 9.80
C LYS A 237 -11.52 -1.42 10.12
N LEU A 238 -11.91 -0.48 9.25
CA LEU A 238 -13.20 0.19 9.41
C LEU A 238 -14.37 -0.82 9.44
N THR A 239 -14.27 -1.91 8.67
CA THR A 239 -15.26 -3.00 8.62
C THR A 239 -14.67 -4.33 9.10
N SER A 240 -15.52 -5.33 9.36
CA SER A 240 -15.07 -6.68 9.72
C SER A 240 -14.35 -7.42 8.59
N SER A 241 -14.56 -7.01 7.34
CA SER A 241 -13.86 -7.56 6.16
C SER A 241 -12.64 -6.72 5.78
N TRP A 242 -12.27 -5.75 6.63
CA TRP A 242 -11.32 -4.68 6.31
C TRP A 242 -11.75 -3.84 5.10
N VAL A 243 -10.98 -2.80 4.82
CA VAL A 243 -11.11 -1.96 3.64
C VAL A 243 -9.73 -1.90 3.01
N TRP A 244 -9.64 -2.29 1.76
CA TRP A 244 -8.45 -2.18 0.92
C TRP A 244 -8.66 -1.07 -0.10
N THR A 245 -7.67 -0.21 -0.27
CA THR A 245 -7.62 0.77 -1.35
C THR A 245 -6.24 0.74 -1.99
N THR A 246 -6.19 0.97 -3.31
CA THR A 246 -4.93 1.01 -4.04
C THR A 246 -4.83 2.24 -4.93
N PHE A 247 -3.74 2.97 -4.75
CA PHE A 247 -3.40 4.15 -5.52
C PHE A 247 -2.11 3.92 -6.31
N GLU A 248 -2.03 4.48 -7.50
CA GLU A 248 -0.78 4.52 -8.27
C GLU A 248 -0.64 5.78 -9.10
N ASN A 249 0.59 6.07 -9.54
CA ASN A 249 0.83 7.20 -10.42
C ASN A 249 0.48 6.85 -11.87
N VAL A 250 -0.31 7.71 -12.53
CA VAL A 250 -0.77 7.52 -13.92
C VAL A 250 0.37 7.38 -14.94
N ASN A 251 1.57 7.84 -14.59
CA ASN A 251 2.75 7.81 -15.46
C ASN A 251 3.60 6.53 -15.29
N ASN A 252 3.20 5.57 -14.47
CA ASN A 252 4.01 4.37 -14.17
C ASN A 252 4.50 3.61 -15.40
N SER A 253 3.67 3.54 -16.46
CA SER A 253 4.04 2.87 -17.71
C SER A 253 5.23 3.49 -18.45
N LYS A 254 5.65 4.72 -18.11
CA LYS A 254 6.87 5.34 -18.65
C LYS A 254 8.14 4.84 -17.96
N TYR A 255 8.01 4.28 -16.75
CA TYR A 255 9.12 4.05 -15.83
C TYR A 255 9.30 2.59 -15.41
N THR A 256 8.33 1.73 -15.67
CA THR A 256 8.45 0.29 -15.39
C THR A 256 8.00 -0.54 -16.59
N VAL A 257 8.57 -1.75 -16.68
CA VAL A 257 8.35 -2.65 -17.81
C VAL A 257 8.00 -4.07 -17.34
N THR A 258 7.32 -4.82 -18.20
CA THR A 258 7.12 -6.25 -18.04
C THR A 258 8.45 -6.98 -18.22
N LYS A 259 8.58 -8.14 -17.56
CA LYS A 259 9.73 -9.03 -17.69
C LYS A 259 9.74 -9.86 -18.99
N GLY A 260 8.77 -9.65 -19.87
CA GLY A 260 8.71 -10.32 -21.16
C GLY A 260 9.91 -9.96 -22.04
N GLN A 261 10.19 -10.78 -23.05
CA GLN A 261 11.21 -10.50 -24.06
C GLN A 261 10.54 -10.46 -25.44
N PRO A 262 10.43 -9.28 -26.10
CA PRO A 262 10.88 -7.97 -25.63
C PRO A 262 10.05 -7.43 -24.45
N SER A 263 10.67 -6.59 -23.61
CA SER A 263 9.98 -5.93 -22.50
C SER A 263 8.97 -4.91 -23.03
N ALA A 264 7.83 -4.76 -22.36
CA ALA A 264 6.81 -3.78 -22.72
C ALA A 264 6.50 -2.84 -21.54
N PRO A 265 6.06 -1.60 -21.78
CA PRO A 265 5.56 -0.71 -20.73
C PRO A 265 4.58 -1.42 -19.78
N MET A 266 4.83 -1.37 -18.48
CA MET A 266 3.94 -1.94 -17.48
C MET A 266 2.67 -1.11 -17.38
N LYS A 267 1.52 -1.72 -17.67
CA LYS A 267 0.21 -1.09 -17.60
C LYS A 267 -0.62 -1.76 -16.53
N ASN A 268 -1.53 -1.00 -15.93
CA ASN A 268 -2.58 -1.57 -15.12
C ASN A 268 -3.64 -2.22 -16.02
N GLN A 269 -3.81 -3.53 -15.90
CA GLN A 269 -4.75 -4.31 -16.70
C GLN A 269 -6.18 -4.18 -16.19
N THR A 270 -6.38 -3.94 -14.89
CA THR A 270 -7.71 -3.71 -14.32
C THR A 270 -8.16 -2.28 -14.52
N GLY A 271 -7.22 -1.33 -14.42
CA GLY A 271 -7.47 0.11 -14.43
C GLY A 271 -8.38 0.56 -13.28
N PRO A 272 -8.70 1.86 -13.20
CA PRO A 272 -9.70 2.35 -12.26
C PRO A 272 -11.08 1.73 -12.49
N THR A 273 -11.74 1.31 -11.42
CA THR A 273 -13.13 0.83 -11.48
C THR A 273 -14.06 1.96 -11.95
N SER A 274 -15.21 1.59 -12.51
CA SER A 274 -16.21 2.59 -12.96
C SER A 274 -16.66 3.55 -11.86
N ALA A 275 -16.64 3.11 -10.60
CA ALA A 275 -16.94 3.96 -9.44
C ALA A 275 -15.78 4.91 -9.09
N ALA A 276 -14.52 4.48 -9.28
CA ALA A 276 -13.34 5.29 -8.98
C ALA A 276 -13.11 6.41 -10.01
N ILE A 277 -13.42 6.19 -11.30
CA ILE A 277 -13.19 7.16 -12.39
C ILE A 277 -13.75 8.58 -12.10
N PRO A 278 -15.05 8.76 -11.79
CA PRO A 278 -15.58 10.10 -11.52
C PRO A 278 -14.96 10.74 -10.28
N VAL A 279 -14.66 9.96 -9.24
CA VAL A 279 -14.04 10.44 -8.00
C VAL A 279 -12.58 10.85 -8.24
N ASN A 280 -11.82 10.08 -9.03
CA ASN A 280 -10.48 10.45 -9.48
C ASN A 280 -10.50 11.82 -10.16
N THR A 281 -11.43 12.02 -11.10
CA THR A 281 -11.57 13.30 -11.82
C THR A 281 -11.78 14.47 -10.85
N GLN A 282 -12.65 14.31 -9.86
CA GLN A 282 -12.94 15.34 -8.86
C GLN A 282 -11.74 15.63 -7.95
N PHE A 283 -11.10 14.60 -7.39
CA PHE A 283 -10.00 14.77 -6.45
C PHE A 283 -8.72 15.23 -7.14
N GLN A 284 -8.41 14.74 -8.35
CA GLN A 284 -7.25 15.22 -9.10
C GLN A 284 -7.38 16.69 -9.49
N ALA A 285 -8.60 17.19 -9.74
CA ALA A 285 -8.86 18.60 -10.00
C ALA A 285 -8.73 19.47 -8.73
N SER A 286 -9.13 18.96 -7.57
CA SER A 286 -9.11 19.71 -6.30
C SER A 286 -7.82 19.55 -5.48
N GLN A 287 -6.98 18.56 -5.80
CA GLN A 287 -5.73 18.24 -5.08
C GLN A 287 -4.52 18.29 -6.03
N PRO A 288 -4.01 19.48 -6.39
CA PRO A 288 -2.94 19.62 -7.38
C PRO A 288 -1.69 18.78 -7.08
N GLY A 289 -1.30 18.68 -5.80
CA GLY A 289 -0.15 17.89 -5.35
C GLY A 289 -0.32 16.36 -5.46
N LEU A 290 -1.54 15.88 -5.67
CA LEU A 290 -1.87 14.46 -5.85
C LEU A 290 -2.53 14.19 -7.21
N SER A 291 -2.56 15.18 -8.10
CA SER A 291 -3.27 15.13 -9.40
C SER A 291 -2.77 14.06 -10.37
N LYS A 292 -1.62 13.45 -10.10
CA LYS A 292 -1.03 12.37 -10.89
C LYS A 292 -1.14 10.99 -10.23
N TYR A 293 -1.80 10.90 -9.08
CA TYR A 293 -2.22 9.63 -8.50
C TYR A 293 -3.68 9.37 -8.81
N GLU A 294 -4.03 8.10 -8.99
CA GLU A 294 -5.40 7.65 -9.19
C GLU A 294 -5.73 6.48 -8.28
N LEU A 295 -6.95 6.48 -7.73
CA LEU A 295 -7.52 5.32 -7.07
C LEU A 295 -7.89 4.30 -8.14
N ILE A 296 -7.36 3.10 -8.04
CA ILE A 296 -7.80 2.00 -8.91
C ILE A 296 -9.14 1.46 -8.41
N GLY A 297 -9.30 1.30 -7.10
CA GLY A 297 -10.59 0.91 -6.52
C GLY A 297 -10.51 0.61 -5.03
N VAL A 298 -11.67 0.26 -4.49
CA VAL A 298 -11.87 -0.12 -3.09
C VAL A 298 -12.41 -1.55 -3.05
N GLU A 299 -11.82 -2.39 -2.20
CA GLU A 299 -12.39 -3.68 -1.82
C GLU A 299 -12.75 -3.61 -0.33
N TYR A 300 -13.97 -4.00 0.04
CA TYR A 300 -14.42 -4.01 1.45
C TYR A 300 -15.49 -5.07 1.73
N GLN A 301 -15.78 -5.90 0.73
CA GLN A 301 -16.80 -6.94 0.77
C GLN A 301 -16.12 -8.28 0.48
N ARG A 302 -16.62 -9.36 1.09
CA ARG A 302 -16.20 -10.73 0.78
C ARG A 302 -16.87 -11.21 -0.50
N ILE A 303 -16.49 -10.64 -1.65
CA ILE A 303 -16.99 -11.00 -2.98
C ILE A 303 -15.83 -11.36 -3.91
N THR A 304 -16.15 -11.97 -5.05
CA THR A 304 -15.18 -12.14 -6.14
C THR A 304 -14.92 -10.79 -6.80
N GLN A 305 -13.67 -10.34 -6.75
CA GLN A 305 -13.25 -9.08 -7.37
C GLN A 305 -11.78 -9.18 -7.78
N VAL A 306 -11.43 -8.63 -8.94
CA VAL A 306 -10.03 -8.48 -9.35
C VAL A 306 -9.69 -6.99 -9.34
N LEU A 307 -8.67 -6.63 -8.57
CA LEU A 307 -8.18 -5.26 -8.42
C LEU A 307 -6.66 -5.32 -8.26
N ALA A 308 -5.94 -4.85 -9.27
CA ALA A 308 -4.49 -4.89 -9.30
C ALA A 308 -3.88 -3.49 -9.33
N ASN A 309 -2.70 -3.36 -8.73
CA ASN A 309 -1.81 -2.23 -8.96
C ASN A 309 -0.70 -2.65 -9.92
N SER A 310 -0.37 -1.79 -10.89
CA SER A 310 0.66 -2.08 -11.89
C SER A 310 2.05 -2.28 -11.26
N GLN A 311 2.27 -1.79 -10.04
CA GLN A 311 3.55 -1.85 -9.34
C GLN A 311 3.64 -2.99 -8.33
N LEU A 312 2.55 -3.25 -7.60
CA LEU A 312 2.54 -4.13 -6.43
C LEU A 312 2.07 -5.56 -6.78
N GLU A 313 1.29 -5.73 -7.85
CA GLU A 313 0.75 -6.99 -8.36
C GLU A 313 1.14 -7.24 -9.83
N SER A 314 2.26 -6.65 -10.27
CA SER A 314 2.65 -6.49 -11.67
C SER A 314 2.59 -7.76 -12.55
N ALA A 315 2.85 -8.94 -11.97
CA ALA A 315 2.92 -10.21 -12.68
C ALA A 315 1.71 -11.15 -12.49
N PHE A 316 0.69 -10.74 -11.72
CA PHE A 316 -0.52 -11.55 -11.48
C PHE A 316 -1.79 -10.67 -11.44
N GLN A 317 -1.80 -9.58 -12.21
CA GLN A 317 -2.88 -8.59 -12.19
C GLN A 317 -4.26 -9.19 -12.47
N ASP A 318 -4.35 -10.18 -13.35
CA ASP A 318 -5.57 -10.88 -13.77
C ASP A 318 -6.16 -11.81 -12.68
N THR A 319 -5.38 -12.13 -11.66
CA THR A 319 -5.77 -12.98 -10.53
C THR A 319 -5.58 -12.29 -9.17
N SER A 320 -5.38 -10.98 -9.17
CA SER A 320 -5.22 -10.19 -7.96
C SER A 320 -6.56 -9.83 -7.34
N SER A 321 -6.90 -10.44 -6.20
CA SER A 321 -7.87 -9.89 -5.26
C SER A 321 -7.17 -9.65 -3.94
N CYS A 322 -7.05 -8.40 -3.55
CA CYS A 322 -6.24 -8.06 -2.39
C CYS A 322 -6.89 -8.54 -1.10
N LEU A 323 -8.20 -8.31 -0.92
CA LEU A 323 -8.92 -8.80 0.25
C LEU A 323 -9.07 -10.31 0.26
N ALA A 324 -9.39 -10.97 -0.87
CA ALA A 324 -9.52 -12.43 -0.84
C ALA A 324 -8.17 -13.11 -0.54
N CYS A 325 -7.06 -12.54 -1.02
CA CYS A 325 -5.71 -13.01 -0.68
C CYS A 325 -5.35 -12.68 0.79
N HIS A 326 -5.61 -11.46 1.27
CA HIS A 326 -5.29 -11.05 2.63
C HIS A 326 -6.13 -11.77 3.70
N ASP A 327 -7.38 -12.12 3.39
CA ASP A 327 -8.23 -12.96 4.23
C ASP A 327 -7.57 -14.33 4.48
N THR A 328 -6.68 -14.80 3.62
CA THR A 328 -5.97 -16.07 3.87
C THR A 328 -4.85 -15.99 4.90
N ALA A 329 -4.56 -14.81 5.48
CA ALA A 329 -3.56 -14.65 6.53
C ALA A 329 -3.92 -15.53 7.73
N ALA A 330 -3.20 -16.64 7.89
CA ALA A 330 -3.45 -17.59 8.96
C ALA A 330 -2.17 -18.38 9.29
N TYR A 331 -2.07 -18.84 10.53
CA TYR A 331 -0.94 -19.61 11.04
C TYR A 331 -1.42 -20.83 11.82
N SER A 332 -0.74 -21.96 11.59
CA SER A 332 -0.92 -23.20 12.33
C SER A 332 0.41 -23.60 12.96
N LYS A 333 0.37 -24.00 14.23
CA LYS A 333 1.52 -24.61 14.90
C LYS A 333 2.05 -25.86 14.18
N ASN A 334 1.15 -26.62 13.56
CA ASN A 334 1.50 -27.88 12.90
C ASN A 334 1.89 -27.70 11.43
N SER A 335 1.33 -26.69 10.75
CA SER A 335 1.48 -26.52 9.30
C SER A 335 2.19 -25.22 8.89
N GLY A 336 2.54 -24.36 9.85
CA GLY A 336 3.10 -23.04 9.59
C GLY A 336 2.06 -22.06 9.02
N TYR A 337 2.53 -21.10 8.21
CA TYR A 337 1.65 -20.15 7.53
C TYR A 337 0.82 -20.82 6.45
N PHE A 338 -0.45 -20.42 6.34
CA PHE A 338 -1.35 -20.92 5.31
C PHE A 338 -0.77 -20.68 3.91
N ASN A 339 -0.73 -21.72 3.08
CA ASN A 339 -0.29 -21.60 1.71
C ASN A 339 -1.48 -21.24 0.81
N PHE A 340 -1.57 -19.98 0.43
CA PHE A 340 -2.63 -19.45 -0.43
C PHE A 340 -2.28 -19.51 -1.92
N ALA A 341 -1.05 -19.90 -2.29
CA ALA A 341 -0.68 -20.03 -3.69
C ALA A 341 -1.35 -21.25 -4.31
N ILE A 342 -2.04 -21.05 -5.44
CA ILE A 342 -2.77 -22.08 -6.17
C ILE A 342 -1.93 -22.49 -7.38
N PRO A 343 -1.38 -23.72 -7.44
CA PRO A 343 -0.65 -24.18 -8.61
C PRO A 343 -1.58 -24.35 -9.81
N THR A 344 -1.20 -23.78 -10.95
CA THR A 344 -1.89 -23.92 -12.23
C THR A 344 -0.89 -24.32 -13.33
N GLN A 345 -1.38 -24.74 -14.50
CA GLN A 345 -0.51 -25.06 -15.64
C GLN A 345 0.32 -23.87 -16.12
N GLY A 346 -0.11 -22.63 -15.84
CA GLY A 346 0.57 -21.38 -16.21
C GLY A 346 1.43 -20.76 -15.11
N GLY A 347 1.57 -21.40 -13.94
CA GLY A 347 2.30 -20.86 -12.78
C GLY A 347 1.44 -20.80 -11.52
N LEU A 348 1.74 -19.88 -10.62
CA LEU A 348 0.97 -19.66 -9.40
C LEU A 348 -0.12 -18.62 -9.63
N THR A 349 -1.33 -18.91 -9.18
CA THR A 349 -2.42 -17.94 -9.05
C THR A 349 -2.79 -17.76 -7.59
N TYR A 350 -3.62 -16.75 -7.32
CA TYR A 350 -4.03 -16.39 -5.97
C TYR A 350 -5.56 -16.37 -5.86
N PRO A 351 -6.12 -16.49 -4.63
CA PRO A 351 -7.55 -16.46 -4.43
C PRO A 351 -8.12 -15.12 -4.90
N THR A 352 -9.03 -15.17 -5.88
CA THR A 352 -9.85 -14.02 -6.30
C THR A 352 -11.21 -13.98 -5.60
N THR A 353 -11.50 -15.02 -4.83
CA THR A 353 -12.74 -15.23 -4.09
C THR A 353 -12.38 -15.64 -2.66
N PRO A 354 -13.06 -15.11 -1.62
CA PRO A 354 -12.83 -15.52 -0.25
C PRO A 354 -12.96 -17.04 -0.08
N LEU A 355 -11.99 -17.63 0.62
CA LEU A 355 -12.02 -19.05 0.94
C LEU A 355 -13.05 -19.34 2.04
N SER A 356 -13.52 -20.58 2.11
CA SER A 356 -14.47 -21.00 3.13
C SER A 356 -13.77 -21.15 4.48
N GLU A 357 -14.47 -20.88 5.59
CA GLU A 357 -13.90 -21.06 6.94
C GLU A 357 -13.36 -22.48 7.18
N LYS A 358 -13.94 -23.51 6.53
CA LYS A 358 -13.46 -24.89 6.62
C LYS A 358 -12.03 -25.08 6.08
N ASP A 359 -11.60 -24.23 5.14
CA ASP A 359 -10.28 -24.31 4.52
C ASP A 359 -9.19 -23.92 5.54
N PHE A 360 -9.57 -23.20 6.60
CA PHE A 360 -8.70 -22.80 7.71
C PHE A 360 -8.77 -23.75 8.92
N THR A 361 -9.30 -24.97 8.75
CA THR A 361 -9.35 -25.96 9.85
C THR A 361 -7.93 -26.24 10.37
N GLY A 362 -7.70 -26.01 11.67
CA GLY A 362 -6.39 -26.16 12.31
C GLY A 362 -5.46 -24.95 12.19
N TYR A 363 -5.94 -23.82 11.67
CA TYR A 363 -5.24 -22.54 11.63
C TYR A 363 -5.92 -21.52 12.53
N ASN A 364 -5.12 -20.62 13.11
CA ASN A 364 -5.58 -19.36 13.67
C ASN A 364 -5.47 -18.28 12.59
N LYS A 365 -6.57 -17.57 12.32
CA LYS A 365 -6.55 -16.42 11.40
C LYS A 365 -5.70 -15.31 12.02
N LEU A 366 -4.90 -14.66 11.19
CA LEU A 366 -4.12 -13.47 11.53
C LEU A 366 -4.87 -12.21 11.10
N ASP A 367 -6.20 -12.29 11.07
CA ASP A 367 -7.08 -11.29 10.52
C ASP A 367 -6.79 -11.10 9.02
N PHE A 368 -6.31 -9.92 8.59
CA PHE A 368 -5.87 -9.63 7.22
C PHE A 368 -4.37 -9.23 7.15
N VAL A 369 -3.63 -9.42 8.25
CA VAL A 369 -2.31 -8.83 8.47
C VAL A 369 -1.19 -9.81 8.09
N TRP A 370 -0.90 -9.89 6.79
CA TRP A 370 0.17 -10.75 6.25
C TRP A 370 1.58 -10.35 6.70
N SER A 371 1.80 -9.10 7.15
CA SER A 371 3.12 -8.69 7.61
C SER A 371 3.60 -9.45 8.84
N LEU A 372 2.70 -10.07 9.61
CA LEU A 372 3.03 -10.98 10.70
C LEU A 372 3.93 -12.14 10.27
N LYS A 373 3.90 -12.53 8.98
CA LYS A 373 4.79 -13.52 8.38
C LYS A 373 6.28 -13.15 8.43
N ARG A 374 6.59 -11.88 8.68
CA ARG A 374 7.98 -11.39 8.81
C ARG A 374 8.59 -11.66 10.19
N ALA A 375 7.78 -12.10 11.16
CA ALA A 375 8.25 -12.42 12.49
C ALA A 375 9.36 -13.48 12.45
N GLN A 376 10.32 -13.36 13.37
CA GLN A 376 11.40 -14.32 13.55
C GLN A 376 11.23 -15.06 14.87
N TRP A 377 11.80 -16.26 14.97
CA TRP A 377 11.91 -16.96 16.24
C TRP A 377 12.83 -16.20 17.18
N GLN A 378 12.39 -16.07 18.42
CA GLN A 378 13.25 -15.73 19.54
C GLN A 378 14.11 -16.95 19.84
N ARG A 379 15.42 -16.78 19.68
CA ARG A 379 16.45 -17.79 19.92
C ARG A 379 17.26 -17.45 21.15
#